data_AF-A0A8I2YDU4-F1
#
_entry.id   AF-A0A8I2YDU4-F1
#
_cell.length_a   1.000
_cell.length_b   1.000
_cell.length_c   1.000
_cell.angle_alpha   90.00
_cell.angle_beta   90.00
_cell.angle_gamma   90.00
#
_symmetry.space_group_name_H-M   'P 1'
#
loop_
_entity.id
_entity.type
_entity.pdbx_description
1 polymer ?
#
loop_
_entity_poly.entity_id
_entity_poly.type
_entity_poly.pdbx_seq_one_letter_code
_entity_poly.pdbx_strand_id
1 'polypeptide(L)'
;MWEKLSLFSRRQTTFVEDAAYSLLGMFSVSLPVVYGEGDQALGRVLAQLLASSRETSILAWTGKSGSFNSCLPGSIRVFSELTTSHIPPPMTRAEMQTTTARLSKTFNLASVIKFHD
;
A
#
# COMPACT_ATOMS: atom_id res chain seq x y z
N MET A 1 8.23 3.42 -1.97
CA MET A 1 7.99 2.31 -1.00
C MET A 1 7.10 1.19 -1.55
N TRP A 2 6.01 1.52 -2.24
CA TRP A 2 4.98 0.57 -2.67
C TRP A 2 5.48 -0.63 -3.49
N GLU A 3 6.33 -0.42 -4.50
CA GLU A 3 6.83 -1.49 -5.38
C GLU A 3 7.57 -2.60 -4.61
N LYS A 4 8.29 -2.23 -3.55
CA LYS A 4 8.98 -3.19 -2.67
C LYS A 4 7.98 -4.03 -1.87
N LEU A 5 6.92 -3.39 -1.34
CA LEU A 5 5.86 -4.07 -0.58
C LEU A 5 5.06 -5.02 -1.48
N SER A 6 4.76 -4.63 -2.72
CA SER A 6 4.03 -5.50 -3.66
C SER A 6 4.85 -6.71 -4.08
N LEU A 7 6.17 -6.55 -4.28
CA LEU A 7 7.09 -7.66 -4.53
C LEU A 7 7.19 -8.61 -3.32
N PHE A 8 7.24 -8.06 -2.11
CA PHE A 8 7.25 -8.87 -0.89
C PHE A 8 5.93 -9.63 -0.69
N SER A 9 4.81 -8.96 -0.96
CA SER A 9 3.47 -9.52 -0.83
C SER A 9 3.21 -10.73 -1.73
N ARG A 10 3.92 -10.84 -2.86
CA ARG A 10 3.80 -11.97 -3.78
C ARG A 10 4.59 -13.19 -3.31
N ARG A 11 5.52 -13.03 -2.38
CA ARG A 11 6.32 -14.14 -1.83
C ARG A 11 5.49 -14.90 -0.79
N GLN A 12 5.61 -16.22 -0.82
CA GLN A 12 4.98 -17.08 0.17
C GLN A 12 5.89 -17.14 1.40
N THR A 13 5.48 -16.48 2.48
CA THR A 13 6.19 -16.54 3.76
C THR A 13 5.50 -17.54 4.67
N THR A 14 6.26 -18.54 5.11
CA THR A 14 5.80 -19.66 5.94
C THR A 14 5.61 -19.27 7.41
N PHE A 15 6.30 -18.22 7.87
CA PHE A 15 6.20 -17.72 9.24
C PHE A 15 5.99 -16.20 9.25
N VAL A 16 4.98 -15.73 9.99
CA VAL A 16 4.55 -14.32 9.97
C VAL A 16 5.61 -13.40 10.59
N GLU A 17 6.33 -13.88 11.63
CA GLU A 17 7.41 -13.13 12.25
C GLU A 17 8.63 -13.01 11.32
N ASP A 18 9.08 -14.10 10.70
CA ASP A 18 10.22 -14.07 9.78
C ASP A 18 9.95 -13.20 8.56
N ALA A 19 8.70 -13.17 8.09
CA ALA A 19 8.24 -12.27 7.04
C ALA A 19 8.37 -10.81 7.45
N ALA A 20 7.90 -10.47 8.65
CA ALA A 20 7.95 -9.13 9.20
C ALA A 20 9.40 -8.68 9.35
N TYR A 21 10.26 -9.50 9.96
CA TYR A 21 11.66 -9.13 10.19
C TYR A 21 12.49 -9.05 8.91
N SER A 22 12.14 -9.81 7.87
CA SER A 22 12.76 -9.67 6.54
C SER A 22 12.51 -8.30 5.89
N LEU A 23 11.40 -7.62 6.21
CA LEU A 23 11.13 -6.26 5.71
C LEU A 23 12.09 -5.23 6.32
N LEU A 24 12.53 -5.42 7.56
CA LEU A 24 13.49 -4.52 8.21
C LEU A 24 14.78 -4.40 7.41
N GLY A 25 15.32 -5.55 6.96
CA GLY A 25 16.50 -5.59 6.11
C GLY A 25 16.31 -4.91 4.75
N MET A 26 15.14 -5.09 4.13
CA MET A 26 14.85 -4.49 2.82
C MET A 26 14.67 -2.97 2.86
N PHE A 27 14.16 -2.44 3.97
CA PHE A 27 13.95 -1.01 4.17
C PHE A 27 15.06 -0.34 4.99
N SER A 28 16.10 -1.09 5.38
CA SER A 28 17.21 -0.61 6.21
C SER A 28 16.72 0.06 7.51
N VAL A 29 15.68 -0.53 8.11
CA VAL A 29 15.07 -0.05 9.35
C VAL A 29 15.55 -0.92 10.51
N SER A 30 15.91 -0.31 11.63
CA SER A 30 16.26 -1.03 12.86
C SER A 30 15.07 -1.07 13.81
N LEU A 31 14.67 -2.28 14.22
CA LEU A 31 13.65 -2.53 15.24
C LEU A 31 14.14 -3.69 16.12
N PRO A 32 13.97 -3.63 17.45
CA PRO A 32 14.28 -4.76 18.33
C PRO A 32 13.41 -5.96 17.98
N VAL A 33 14.05 -7.08 17.64
CA VAL A 33 13.38 -8.35 17.31
C VAL A 33 12.92 -9.01 18.60
N VAL A 34 11.61 -9.21 18.72
CA VAL A 34 10.99 -9.95 19.82
C VAL A 34 10.29 -11.16 19.20
N TYR A 35 10.70 -12.35 19.62
CA TYR A 35 10.12 -13.61 19.17
C TYR A 35 8.92 -14.00 20.04
N GLY A 36 7.90 -14.62 19.45
CA GLY A 36 6.66 -14.99 20.13
C GLY A 36 5.55 -13.93 20.07
N GLU A 37 5.69 -12.93 19.20
CA GLU A 37 4.68 -11.90 18.93
C GLU A 37 3.64 -12.33 17.88
N GLY A 38 3.93 -13.35 17.08
CA GLY A 38 3.06 -13.89 16.04
C GLY A 38 2.69 -12.83 14.99
N ASP A 39 1.39 -12.58 14.85
CA ASP A 39 0.82 -11.62 13.90
C ASP A 39 1.08 -10.15 14.28
N GLN A 40 1.44 -9.89 15.54
CA GLN A 40 1.78 -8.55 16.04
C GLN A 40 3.12 -8.06 15.47
N ALA A 41 4.05 -8.97 15.14
CA ALA A 41 5.36 -8.63 14.59
C ALA A 41 5.24 -7.81 13.29
N LEU A 42 4.29 -8.18 12.42
CA LEU A 42 4.03 -7.46 11.18
C LEU A 42 3.54 -6.04 11.45
N GLY A 43 2.61 -5.86 12.39
CA GLY A 43 2.13 -4.54 12.79
C GLY A 43 3.24 -3.63 13.31
N ARG A 44 4.11 -4.17 14.17
CA ARG A 44 5.29 -3.42 14.69
C ARG A 44 6.22 -2.98 13.57
N VAL A 45 6.52 -3.86 12.62
CA VAL A 45 7.42 -3.54 11.50
C VAL A 45 6.81 -2.49 10.58
N LEU A 46 5.51 -2.61 10.23
CA LEU A 46 4.85 -1.60 9.40
C LEU A 46 4.75 -0.24 10.12
N ALA A 47 4.52 -0.22 11.43
CA ALA A 47 4.52 1.00 12.23
C ALA A 47 5.91 1.66 12.26
N GLN A 48 6.98 0.87 12.42
CA GLN A 48 8.35 1.38 12.37
C GLN A 48 8.69 1.90 10.97
N LEU A 49 8.20 1.23 9.92
CA LEU A 49 8.40 1.64 8.53
C LEU A 49 7.68 2.96 8.23
N LEU A 50 6.47 3.15 8.77
CA LEU A 50 5.73 4.41 8.75
C LEU A 50 6.48 5.53 9.49
N ALA A 51 7.02 5.24 10.67
CA ALA A 51 7.78 6.23 11.43
C ALA A 51 9.09 6.62 10.73
N SER A 52 9.72 5.67 10.05
CA SER A 52 10.99 5.88 9.35
C SER A 52 10.83 6.50 7.95
N SER A 53 9.64 6.45 7.34
CA SER A 53 9.39 6.93 5.99
C SER A 53 8.41 8.09 5.97
N ARG A 54 8.62 9.05 5.05
CA ARG A 54 7.65 10.14 4.83
C ARG A 54 6.51 9.73 3.88
N GLU A 55 6.58 8.53 3.29
CA GLU A 55 5.56 8.04 2.36
C GLU A 55 4.43 7.32 3.12
N THR A 56 3.19 7.74 2.91
CA THR A 56 1.99 7.15 3.53
C THR A 56 1.39 6.00 2.71
N SER A 57 2.06 5.58 1.62
CA SER A 57 1.56 4.55 0.70
C SER A 57 1.31 3.19 1.35
N ILE A 58 1.95 2.91 2.49
CA ILE A 58 1.72 1.71 3.30
C ILE A 58 0.34 1.67 3.97
N LEU A 59 -0.34 2.82 4.08
CA LEU A 59 -1.73 2.92 4.56
C LEU A 59 -2.76 2.71 3.44
N ALA A 60 -2.32 2.66 2.17
CA ALA A 60 -3.19 2.44 1.03
C ALA A 60 -3.45 0.94 0.80
N TRP A 61 -4.20 0.33 1.71
CA TRP A 61 -4.57 -1.09 1.64
C TRP A 61 -6.07 -1.28 1.93
N THR A 62 -6.62 -2.41 1.48
CA THR A 62 -8.00 -2.83 1.77
C THR A 62 -8.00 -4.25 2.33
N GLY A 63 -8.97 -4.59 3.18
CA GLY A 63 -9.10 -5.93 3.76
C GLY A 63 -9.16 -5.93 5.28
N LYS A 64 -8.65 -6.99 5.90
CA LYS A 64 -8.73 -7.20 7.35
C LYS A 64 -7.59 -6.49 8.08
N SER A 65 -7.93 -5.66 9.07
CA SER A 65 -6.97 -5.04 9.97
C SER A 65 -6.22 -6.06 10.82
N GLY A 66 -4.98 -5.72 11.17
CA GLY A 66 -4.16 -6.51 12.09
C GLY A 66 -4.60 -6.34 13.53
N SER A 67 -4.21 -7.30 14.36
CA SER A 67 -4.44 -7.29 15.81
C SER A 67 -3.60 -6.24 16.55
N PHE A 68 -2.55 -5.71 15.90
CA PHE A 68 -1.68 -4.67 16.46
C PHE A 68 -2.28 -3.25 16.36
N ASN A 69 -2.87 -2.91 15.22
CA ASN A 69 -3.46 -1.59 14.99
C ASN A 69 -4.52 -1.65 13.88
N SER A 70 -5.66 -0.99 14.08
CA SER A 70 -6.77 -0.98 13.12
C SER A 70 -6.41 -0.34 11.77
N CYS A 71 -5.44 0.58 11.74
CA CYS A 71 -4.96 1.28 10.54
C CYS A 71 -3.87 0.49 9.78
N LEU A 72 -3.44 -0.66 10.30
CA LEU A 72 -2.46 -1.53 9.66
C LEU A 72 -3.10 -2.85 9.21
N PRO A 73 -2.66 -3.42 8.08
CA PRO A 73 -3.21 -4.67 7.61
C PRO A 73 -2.74 -5.84 8.48
N GLY A 74 -3.61 -6.85 8.61
CA GLY A 74 -3.25 -8.09 9.30
C GLY A 74 -2.41 -9.05 8.46
N SER A 75 -2.18 -8.72 7.18
CA SER A 75 -1.42 -9.54 6.26
C SER A 75 -0.74 -8.66 5.22
N ILE A 76 0.52 -8.98 4.88
CA ILE A 76 1.26 -8.32 3.81
C ILE A 76 0.60 -8.55 2.43
N ARG A 77 -0.24 -9.58 2.29
CA ARG A 77 -0.88 -9.99 1.03
C ARG A 77 -1.75 -8.90 0.39
N VAL A 78 -2.30 -8.01 1.22
CA VAL A 78 -3.14 -6.87 0.77
C VAL A 78 -2.41 -5.98 -0.24
N PHE A 79 -1.08 -5.92 -0.20
CA PHE A 79 -0.28 -5.09 -1.09
C PHE A 79 -0.08 -5.71 -2.48
N SER A 80 -0.31 -7.02 -2.66
CA SER A 80 -0.33 -7.66 -3.97
C SER A 80 -1.64 -7.42 -4.71
N GLU A 81 -2.76 -7.38 -3.99
CA GLU A 81 -4.10 -7.23 -4.56
C GLU A 81 -4.32 -5.84 -5.17
N LEU A 82 -3.67 -4.81 -4.62
CA LEU A 82 -3.72 -3.45 -5.17
C LEU A 82 -2.97 -3.26 -6.50
N THR A 83 -2.11 -4.22 -6.91
CA THR A 83 -1.42 -4.12 -8.21
C THR A 83 -2.36 -4.31 -9.42
N THR A 84 -3.60 -4.76 -9.21
CA THR A 84 -4.56 -4.99 -10.29
C THR A 84 -5.55 -3.86 -10.50
N SER A 85 -5.75 -2.95 -9.54
CA SER A 85 -6.81 -1.93 -9.64
C SER A 85 -6.34 -0.47 -9.58
N HIS A 86 -5.14 -0.14 -9.08
CA HIS A 86 -4.82 1.27 -8.78
C HIS A 86 -3.38 1.72 -9.07
N ILE A 87 -2.58 0.93 -9.79
CA ILE A 87 -1.33 1.44 -10.34
C ILE A 87 -1.47 1.35 -11.86
N PRO A 88 -1.66 2.47 -12.58
CA PRO A 88 -1.48 2.41 -14.02
C PRO A 88 -0.05 1.90 -14.28
N PRO A 89 0.17 1.02 -15.28
CA PRO A 89 1.52 0.62 -15.69
C PRO A 89 2.40 1.88 -15.85
N PRO A 90 3.73 1.80 -15.66
CA PRO A 90 4.63 2.96 -15.74
C PRO A 90 4.30 3.77 -16.99
N MET A 91 3.56 4.85 -16.79
CA MET A 91 2.77 5.44 -17.85
C MET A 91 3.73 6.13 -18.79
N THR A 92 3.81 5.64 -20.02
CA THR A 92 4.65 6.30 -21.03
C THR A 92 4.10 7.70 -21.31
N ARG A 93 4.95 8.65 -21.70
CA ARG A 93 4.56 10.07 -21.95
C ARG A 93 3.32 10.21 -22.86
N ALA A 94 3.12 9.28 -23.78
CA ALA A 94 1.98 9.24 -24.69
C ALA A 94 0.64 8.88 -24.00
N GLU A 95 0.67 8.02 -22.98
CA GLU A 95 -0.52 7.61 -22.22
C GLU A 95 -0.96 8.70 -21.23
N MET A 96 0.00 9.49 -20.71
CA MET A 96 -0.27 10.65 -19.86
C MET A 96 -1.05 11.74 -20.61
N GLN A 97 -0.73 12.00 -21.88
CA GLN A 97 -1.47 12.96 -22.72
C GLN A 97 -2.88 12.47 -23.09
N THR A 98 -3.06 11.16 -23.26
CA THR A 98 -4.35 10.57 -23.62
C THR A 98 -5.32 10.56 -22.42
N THR A 99 -4.80 10.37 -21.20
CA THR A 99 -5.59 10.42 -19.97
C THR A 99 -6.01 11.84 -19.60
N THR A 100 -5.14 12.85 -19.79
CA THR A 100 -5.54 14.26 -19.64
C THR A 100 -6.63 14.65 -20.64
N ALA A 101 -6.56 14.16 -21.88
CA ALA A 101 -7.59 14.40 -22.88
C ALA A 101 -8.93 13.74 -22.51
N ARG A 102 -8.92 12.51 -21.97
CA ARG A 102 -10.13 11.83 -21.49
C ARG A 102 -10.76 12.52 -20.29
N LEU A 103 -9.96 12.93 -19.30
CA LEU A 103 -10.45 13.65 -18.12
C LEU A 103 -11.00 15.04 -18.48
N SER A 104 -10.37 15.76 -19.41
CA SER A 104 -10.89 17.03 -19.91
C SER A 104 -12.24 16.88 -20.63
N LYS A 105 -12.49 15.71 -21.24
CA LYS A 105 -13.72 15.42 -21.98
C LYS A 105 -14.85 14.96 -21.06
N THR A 106 -14.55 14.29 -19.95
CA THR A 106 -15.53 13.93 -18.90
C THR A 106 -15.87 15.08 -17.97
N PHE A 107 -15.03 16.13 -17.89
CA PHE A 107 -15.30 17.35 -17.12
C PHE A 107 -15.97 18.47 -17.95
N ASN A 108 -16.82 18.12 -18.91
CA ASN A 108 -17.72 19.10 -19.53
C ASN A 108 -18.86 19.40 -18.53
N LEU A 109 -18.61 20.43 -17.71
CA LEU A 109 -19.51 21.02 -16.71
C LEU A 109 -20.71 21.74 -17.36
N ALA A 110 -21.57 21.02 -18.09
CA ALA A 110 -22.80 21.59 -18.64
C ALA A 110 -24.10 21.04 -18.02
N SER A 111 -24.03 20.01 -17.17
CA SER A 111 -25.25 19.35 -16.66
C SER A 111 -25.37 19.20 -15.14
N VAL A 112 -24.38 19.62 -14.34
CA VAL A 112 -24.39 19.36 -12.88
C VAL A 112 -24.73 20.59 -12.02
N ILE A 113 -24.91 21.78 -12.60
CA ILE A 113 -25.41 22.96 -11.87
C ILE A 113 -26.65 23.53 -12.58
N LYS A 114 -27.76 22.77 -12.58
CA LYS A 114 -29.13 23.29 -12.75
C LYS A 114 -30.11 22.35 -12.03
N PHE A 115 -30.02 22.32 -10.72
CA PHE A 115 -31.10 21.83 -9.86
C PHE A 115 -30.98 22.52 -8.50
N HIS A 116 -31.43 23.78 -8.42
CA HIS A 116 -32.29 24.33 -7.36
C HIS A 116 -32.60 25.81 -7.66
N ASP A 117 -33.90 26.12 -7.71
CA ASP A 117 -34.60 27.41 -7.95
C ASP A 117 -34.41 28.14 -9.30
#